data_AF-A0A1I6KZS2-F1
#
_entry.id   AF-A0A1I6KZS2-F1
#
_cell.length_a   1.000
_cell.length_b   1.000
_cell.length_c   1.000
_cell.angle_alpha   90.00
_cell.angle_beta   90.00
_cell.angle_gamma   90.00
#
_symmetry.space_group_name_H-M   'P 1'
#
loop_
_entity.id
_entity.type
_entity.pdbx_description
1 polymer ?
#
loop_
_entity_poly.entity_id
_entity_poly.type
_entity_poly.pdbx_seq_one_letter_code
_entity_poly.pdbx_strand_id
1 'polypeptide(L)'
;MQPQVRAIIAASAHAFVTGKKVAGLYDHTAGRHLRIAAEARGEHLQGYDGDHDVRFGGTLPELRAADASVHMQIEGATANGFDRGSAGHFTANVTERLVQLYDHAHGAWFAFEVQIA
;
A
#
# COMPACT_ATOMS: atom_id res chain seq x y z
N MET A 1 9.54 -8.59 -0.11
CA MET A 1 8.07 -8.48 -0.27
C MET A 1 7.62 -8.90 -1.67
N GLN A 2 6.42 -9.47 -1.84
CA GLN A 2 5.88 -9.77 -3.17
C GLN A 2 5.38 -8.48 -3.86
N PRO A 3 5.36 -8.40 -5.21
CA PRO A 3 4.88 -7.22 -5.94
C PRO A 3 3.47 -6.77 -5.54
N GLN A 4 2.53 -7.72 -5.42
CA GLN A 4 1.15 -7.44 -5.01
C GLN A 4 1.10 -6.80 -3.62
N VAL A 5 1.86 -7.32 -2.66
CA VAL A 5 1.90 -6.79 -1.29
C VAL A 5 2.46 -5.35 -1.27
N ARG A 6 3.46 -5.04 -2.09
CA ARG A 6 3.94 -3.65 -2.26
C ARG A 6 2.84 -2.72 -2.77
N ALA A 7 2.06 -3.15 -3.74
CA ALA A 7 0.97 -2.36 -4.29
C ALA A 7 -0.17 -2.14 -3.26
N ILE A 8 -0.53 -3.17 -2.49
CA ILE A 8 -1.49 -3.06 -1.37
C ILE A 8 -0.98 -2.08 -0.31
N ILE A 9 0.29 -2.16 0.07
CA ILE A 9 0.91 -1.23 1.02
C ILE A 9 0.89 0.20 0.47
N ALA A 10 1.20 0.39 -0.81
CA ALA A 10 1.17 1.71 -1.43
C ALA A 10 -0.23 2.34 -1.41
N ALA A 11 -1.26 1.58 -1.82
CA ALA A 11 -2.65 2.06 -1.74
C ALA A 11 -3.09 2.38 -0.30
N SER A 12 -2.73 1.50 0.64
CA SER A 12 -3.05 1.66 2.06
C SER A 12 -2.39 2.91 2.66
N ALA A 13 -1.09 3.08 2.43
CA ALA A 13 -0.33 4.23 2.92
C ALA A 13 -0.88 5.54 2.36
N HIS A 14 -1.20 5.58 1.06
CA HIS A 14 -1.80 6.77 0.45
C HIS A 14 -3.16 7.12 1.07
N ALA A 15 -4.04 6.13 1.22
CA ALA A 15 -5.36 6.34 1.81
C ALA A 15 -5.26 6.87 3.25
N PHE A 16 -4.36 6.33 4.07
CA PHE A 16 -4.16 6.80 5.44
C PHE A 16 -3.52 8.18 5.53
N VAL A 17 -2.45 8.44 4.78
CA VAL A 17 -1.71 9.71 4.86
C VAL A 17 -2.54 10.88 4.30
N THR A 18 -3.24 10.66 3.19
CA THR A 18 -3.94 11.75 2.50
C THR A 18 -5.41 11.87 2.86
N GLY A 19 -6.01 10.81 3.43
CA GLY A 19 -7.46 10.70 3.61
C GLY A 19 -8.25 10.61 2.31
N LYS A 20 -7.59 10.51 1.15
CA LYS A 20 -8.24 10.43 -0.17
C LYS A 20 -8.46 8.98 -0.57
N LYS A 21 -9.50 8.76 -1.37
CA LYS A 21 -9.84 7.44 -1.91
C LYS A 21 -8.93 7.11 -3.09
N VAL A 22 -8.32 5.93 -3.04
CA VAL A 22 -7.58 5.33 -4.15
C VAL A 22 -8.57 4.61 -5.06
N ALA A 23 -8.52 4.91 -6.35
CA ALA A 23 -9.33 4.28 -7.41
C ALA A 23 -8.52 3.30 -8.29
N GLY A 24 -7.19 3.39 -8.22
CA GLY A 24 -6.26 2.60 -9.01
C GLY A 24 -4.82 2.99 -8.72
N LEU A 25 -3.88 2.16 -9.13
CA LEU A 25 -2.46 2.46 -9.11
C LEU A 25 -1.86 2.28 -10.52
N TYR A 26 -0.81 3.03 -10.84
CA TYR A 26 0.11 2.69 -11.92
C TYR A 26 1.44 2.24 -11.32
N ASP A 27 1.84 1.00 -11.57
CA ASP A 27 3.11 0.44 -11.10
C ASP A 27 4.20 0.73 -12.14
N HIS A 28 5.15 1.60 -11.81
CA HIS A 28 6.24 1.97 -12.70
C HIS A 28 7.23 0.83 -12.96
N THR A 29 7.33 -0.16 -12.07
CA THR A 29 8.20 -1.32 -12.24
C THR A 29 7.58 -2.32 -13.19
N ALA A 30 6.27 -2.53 -13.08
CA ALA A 30 5.53 -3.44 -13.96
C ALA A 30 5.06 -2.78 -15.28
N GLY A 31 5.10 -1.44 -15.37
CA GLY A 31 4.68 -0.68 -16.54
C GLY A 31 3.18 -0.81 -16.84
N ARG A 32 2.33 -0.92 -15.81
CA ARG A 32 0.89 -1.16 -16.00
C ARG A 32 0.03 -0.54 -14.90
N HIS A 33 -1.24 -0.32 -15.25
CA HIS A 33 -2.28 -0.02 -14.26
C HIS A 33 -2.68 -1.27 -13.48
N LEU A 34 -2.89 -1.10 -12.18
CA LEU A 34 -3.41 -2.10 -11.26
C LEU A 34 -4.81 -1.67 -10.80
N ARG A 35 -5.75 -2.62 -10.80
CA ARG A 35 -7.13 -2.39 -10.35
C ARG A 35 -7.21 -2.51 -8.83
N ILE A 36 -6.59 -1.56 -8.12
CA ILE A 36 -6.56 -1.52 -6.66
C ILE A 36 -7.30 -0.27 -6.17
N ALA A 37 -8.33 -0.48 -5.36
CA ALA A 37 -9.06 0.58 -4.69
C ALA A 37 -8.89 0.47 -3.17
N ALA A 38 -8.80 1.62 -2.50
CA ALA A 38 -8.69 1.68 -1.05
C ALA A 38 -9.26 2.99 -0.50
N GLU A 39 -9.86 2.93 0.68
CA GLU A 39 -10.24 4.11 1.44
C GLU A 39 -9.99 3.88 2.94
N ALA A 40 -9.53 4.93 3.61
CA ALA A 40 -9.34 4.95 5.05
C ALA A 40 -10.33 5.91 5.72
N ARG A 41 -10.86 5.51 6.88
CA ARG A 41 -11.70 6.34 7.75
C ARG A 41 -11.15 6.25 9.17
N GLY A 42 -10.48 7.31 9.62
CA GLY A 42 -9.66 7.24 10.82
C GLY A 42 -8.58 6.17 10.65
N GLU A 43 -8.48 5.25 11.59
CA GLU A 43 -7.50 4.16 11.58
C GLU A 43 -7.97 2.92 10.83
N HIS A 44 -9.22 2.90 10.33
CA HIS A 44 -9.77 1.76 9.63
C HIS A 44 -9.60 1.88 8.12
N LEU A 45 -9.12 0.82 7.48
CA LEU A 45 -8.95 0.70 6.03
C LEU A 45 -9.85 -0.40 5.48
N GLN A 46 -10.46 -0.11 4.33
CA GLN A 46 -11.02 -1.11 3.45
C GLN A 46 -10.46 -0.94 2.04
N GLY A 47 -10.15 -2.06 1.38
CA GLY A 47 -9.60 -2.07 0.05
C GLY A 47 -9.90 -3.36 -0.71
N TYR A 48 -9.70 -3.28 -2.01
CA TYR A 48 -9.94 -4.39 -2.92
C TYR A 48 -8.93 -4.34 -4.07
N ASP A 49 -8.28 -5.47 -4.29
CA ASP A 49 -7.41 -5.75 -5.43
C ASP A 49 -8.20 -6.59 -6.44
N GLY A 50 -8.72 -5.91 -7.45
CA GLY A 50 -9.55 -6.52 -8.49
C GLY A 50 -8.77 -7.33 -9.50
N ASP A 51 -7.44 -7.24 -9.56
CA ASP A 51 -6.61 -8.09 -10.40
C ASP A 51 -6.47 -9.50 -9.84
N HIS A 52 -6.54 -9.64 -8.52
CA HIS A 52 -6.45 -10.93 -7.84
C HIS A 52 -7.77 -11.37 -7.17
N ASP A 53 -8.81 -10.53 -7.23
CA ASP A 53 -10.09 -10.72 -6.54
C ASP A 53 -9.92 -10.89 -5.01
N VAL A 54 -9.10 -10.02 -4.41
CA VAL A 54 -8.74 -10.08 -2.99
C VAL A 54 -9.19 -8.81 -2.26
N ARG A 55 -9.91 -8.99 -1.15
CA ARG A 55 -10.14 -7.91 -0.19
C ARG A 55 -8.95 -7.75 0.74
N PHE A 56 -8.64 -6.51 1.08
CA PHE A 56 -7.65 -6.18 2.10
C PHE A 56 -8.16 -5.04 2.98
N GLY A 57 -7.56 -4.89 4.16
CA GLY A 57 -7.98 -3.87 5.11
C GLY A 57 -7.58 -4.24 6.52
N GLY A 58 -8.16 -3.52 7.48
CA GLY A 58 -7.86 -3.70 8.88
C GLY A 58 -7.92 -2.39 9.64
N THR A 59 -7.34 -2.38 10.82
CA THR A 59 -7.24 -1.18 11.65
C THR A 59 -5.78 -1.02 12.01
N LEU A 60 -5.24 0.19 11.85
CA LEU A 60 -3.86 0.43 12.22
C LEU A 60 -3.59 0.00 13.68
N PRO A 61 -2.42 -0.60 13.94
CA PRO A 61 -1.31 -0.74 13.01
C PRO A 61 -1.31 -2.10 12.27
N GLU A 62 -2.44 -2.80 12.17
CA GLU A 62 -2.55 -4.17 11.64
C GLU A 62 -3.47 -4.25 10.42
N LEU A 63 -2.88 -4.56 9.27
CA LEU A 63 -3.58 -4.75 8.00
C LEU A 63 -3.43 -6.19 7.52
N ARG A 64 -4.46 -6.69 6.84
CA ARG A 64 -4.48 -8.04 6.26
C ARG A 64 -5.02 -8.02 4.84
N ALA A 65 -4.48 -8.93 4.03
CA ALA A 65 -5.06 -9.40 2.78
C ALA A 65 -5.18 -10.93 2.84
N ALA A 66 -5.55 -11.60 1.74
CA ALA A 66 -5.71 -13.06 1.71
C ALA A 66 -4.46 -13.81 2.21
N ASP A 67 -3.28 -13.42 1.76
CA ASP A 67 -1.99 -14.05 2.08
C ASP A 67 -0.96 -13.06 2.66
N ALA A 68 -1.37 -11.81 2.89
CA ALA A 68 -0.50 -10.76 3.44
C ALA A 68 -0.94 -10.35 4.85
N SER A 69 0.03 -10.16 5.75
CA SER A 69 -0.17 -9.63 7.09
C SER A 69 0.86 -8.54 7.33
N VAL A 70 0.39 -7.30 7.38
CA VAL A 70 1.23 -6.11 7.36
C VAL A 70 1.05 -5.33 8.65
N HIS A 71 2.15 -5.09 9.35
CA HIS A 71 2.21 -4.08 10.39
C HIS A 71 2.58 -2.73 9.74
N MET A 72 1.80 -1.67 9.99
CA MET A 72 2.02 -0.34 9.42
C MET A 72 1.81 0.74 10.47
N GLN A 73 2.72 1.71 10.51
CA GLN A 73 2.60 2.93 11.30
C GLN A 73 2.76 4.14 10.37
N ILE A 74 2.02 5.21 10.67
CA ILE A 74 2.02 6.45 9.89
C ILE A 74 2.65 7.56 10.72
N GLU A 75 3.63 8.24 10.13
CA GLU A 75 4.33 9.38 10.72
C GLU A 75 4.39 10.52 9.70
N GLY A 76 3.44 11.45 9.81
CA GLY A 76 3.31 12.54 8.84
C GLY A 76 3.02 12.02 7.43
N ALA A 77 3.94 12.29 6.50
CA ALA A 77 3.85 11.86 5.10
C ALA A 77 4.51 10.50 4.82
N THR A 78 4.97 9.81 5.87
CA THR A 78 5.70 8.54 5.75
C THR A 78 4.92 7.41 6.40
N ALA A 79 4.93 6.23 5.77
CA ALA A 79 4.49 4.98 6.38
C ALA A 79 5.67 4.04 6.54
N ASN A 80 5.85 3.48 7.74
CA ASN A 80 6.87 2.47 8.03
C ASN A 80 6.20 1.19 8.48
N GLY A 81 6.83 0.05 8.22
CA GLY A 81 6.24 -1.20 8.64
C GLY A 81 6.99 -2.46 8.27
N PHE A 82 6.27 -3.56 8.38
CA PHE A 82 6.77 -4.91 8.18
C PHE A 82 5.70 -5.80 7.57
N ASP A 83 6.03 -6.47 6.47
CA ASP A 83 5.25 -7.58 5.93
C ASP A 83 5.70 -8.89 6.56
N ARG A 84 4.81 -9.50 7.35
CA ARG A 84 5.07 -10.78 8.02
C ARG A 84 5.17 -11.96 7.06
N GLY A 85 4.54 -11.86 5.88
CA GLY A 85 4.58 -12.93 4.88
C GLY A 85 5.98 -13.12 4.29
N SER A 86 6.64 -12.02 3.94
CA SER A 86 8.03 -12.05 3.44
C SER A 86 9.11 -11.79 4.50
N ALA A 87 8.72 -11.56 5.75
CA ALA A 87 9.59 -11.12 6.82
C ALA A 87 10.44 -9.87 6.46
N GLY A 88 9.84 -8.93 5.71
CA GLY A 88 10.54 -7.77 5.15
C GLY A 88 10.02 -6.43 5.69
N HIS A 89 10.95 -5.54 6.02
CA HIS A 89 10.62 -4.15 6.36
C HIS A 89 10.37 -3.29 5.12
N PHE A 90 9.56 -2.26 5.28
CA PHE A 90 9.37 -1.23 4.27
C PHE A 90 9.33 0.18 4.86
N THR A 91 9.66 1.14 4.01
CA THR A 91 9.44 2.57 4.23
C THR A 91 8.77 3.14 3.00
N ALA A 92 7.69 3.90 3.16
CA ALA A 92 6.96 4.51 2.06
C ALA A 92 6.83 6.02 2.29
N ASN A 93 7.24 6.81 1.30
CA ASN A 93 6.99 8.25 1.27
C ASN A 93 5.77 8.52 0.40
N VAL A 94 4.82 9.28 0.93
CA VAL A 94 3.55 9.57 0.28
C VAL A 94 3.47 11.04 -0.08
N THR A 95 3.10 11.32 -1.32
CA THR A 95 2.69 12.64 -1.80
C THR A 95 1.23 12.58 -2.25
N GLU A 96 0.72 13.67 -2.82
CA GLU A 96 -0.67 13.70 -3.29
C GLU A 96 -0.98 12.61 -4.33
N ARG A 97 -0.05 12.29 -5.23
CA ARG A 97 -0.30 11.35 -6.36
C ARG A 97 0.76 10.28 -6.52
N LEU A 98 1.75 10.20 -5.64
CA LEU A 98 2.83 9.23 -5.75
C LEU A 98 3.14 8.61 -4.39
N VAL A 99 3.34 7.30 -4.39
CA VAL A 99 3.95 6.57 -3.28
C VAL A 99 5.27 5.98 -3.74
N GLN A 100 6.34 6.31 -3.03
CA GLN A 100 7.66 5.68 -3.21
C GLN A 100 7.89 4.72 -2.05
N LEU A 101 7.96 3.44 -2.33
CA LEU A 101 8.14 2.37 -1.35
C LEU A 101 9.53 1.77 -1.48
N TYR A 102 10.30 1.79 -0.41
CA TYR A 102 11.54 1.05 -0.27
C TYR A 102 11.27 -0.30 0.39
N ASP A 103 11.55 -1.39 -0.33
CA ASP A 103 11.50 -2.75 0.20
C ASP A 103 12.90 -3.11 0.70
N HIS A 104 13.10 -3.13 2.02
CA HIS A 104 14.42 -3.35 2.62
C HIS A 104 14.96 -4.76 2.32
N ALA A 105 14.08 -5.75 2.12
CA ALA A 105 14.52 -7.10 1.78
C ALA A 105 15.05 -7.19 0.34
N HIS A 106 14.52 -6.37 -0.57
CA HIS A 106 15.03 -6.26 -1.95
C HIS A 106 16.12 -5.20 -2.13
N GLY A 107 16.28 -4.29 -1.16
CA GLY A 107 17.21 -3.17 -1.26
C GLY A 107 16.88 -2.20 -2.40
N ALA A 108 15.59 -2.01 -2.71
CA ALA A 108 15.17 -1.26 -3.90
C ALA A 108 13.93 -0.39 -3.66
N TRP A 109 13.85 0.70 -4.43
CA TRP A 109 12.69 1.58 -4.50
C TRP A 109 11.71 1.13 -5.59
N PHE A 110 10.42 1.22 -5.26
CA PHE A 110 9.29 0.96 -6.14
C PHE A 110 8.38 2.19 -6.12
N ALA A 111 7.88 2.61 -7.27
CA ALA A 111 7.03 3.80 -7.40
C ALA A 111 5.64 3.43 -7.91
N PHE A 112 4.63 3.98 -7.25
CA PHE A 112 3.22 3.81 -7.60
C PHE A 112 2.56 5.17 -7.77
N GLU A 113 2.11 5.49 -8.98
CA GLU A 113 1.27 6.67 -9.20
C GLU A 113 -0.18 6.33 -8.82
N VAL A 114 -0.80 7.21 -8.05
CA VAL A 114 -2.14 7.00 -7.48
C VAL A 114 -3.20 7.70 -8.31
N GLN A 115 -4.24 6.95 -8.65
CA GLN A 115 -5.47 7.50 -9.20
C GLN A 115 -6.45 7.77 -8.04
N ILE A 116 -6.91 9.02 -7.93
CA ILE A 116 -7.82 9.45 -6.86
C ILE A 116 -9.24 9.49 -7.42
N ALA A 117 -10.22 9.03 -6.62
CA ALA A 117 -11.65 9.12 -6.93
C ALA A 117 -12.26 10.48 -6.61
#